data_AF-A0A6A4Z5K1-F1
#
_entry.id   AF-A0A6A4Z5K1-F1
#
_cell.length_a   1.000
_cell.length_b   1.000
_cell.length_c   1.000
_cell.angle_alpha   90.00
_cell.angle_beta   90.00
_cell.angle_gamma   90.00
#
_symmetry.space_group_name_H-M   'P 1'
#
loop_
_entity.id
_entity.type
_entity.pdbx_description
1 polymer ?
#
loop_
_entity_poly.entity_id
_entity_poly.type
_entity_poly.pdbx_seq_one_letter_code
_entity_poly.pdbx_strand_id
1 'polypeptide(L)'
;RIKPDISAPGQSIRSSVPTSDTSYAVYSGTSMATPHVTGAVALILAAKPGVTYDQIYKAFISTTDTVSLTPTNQTCGGVSELQYPNNVYGYGRLNIERAIASLSSSTPSPTTTKPAC
;
A
#
# COMPACT_ATOMS: atom_id res chain seq x y z
N ARG A 1 18.66 -7.84 -7.62
CA ARG A 1 17.70 -6.71 -7.58
C ARG A 1 16.86 -6.87 -6.33
N ILE A 2 16.61 -5.81 -5.58
CA ILE A 2 15.79 -5.90 -4.36
C ILE A 2 14.31 -5.94 -4.73
N LYS A 3 13.61 -6.96 -4.22
CA LYS A 3 12.16 -7.16 -4.31
C LYS A 3 11.70 -7.91 -3.06
N PRO A 4 10.47 -7.69 -2.55
CA PRO A 4 9.37 -6.87 -3.11
C PRO A 4 9.62 -5.35 -3.02
N ASP A 5 8.70 -4.52 -3.54
CA ASP A 5 8.77 -3.06 -3.34
C ASP A 5 8.25 -2.68 -1.96
N ILE A 6 7.07 -3.16 -1.57
CA ILE A 6 6.48 -2.92 -0.25
C ILE A 6 5.81 -4.20 0.24
N SER A 7 5.55 -4.26 1.54
CA SER A 7 4.81 -5.34 2.19
C SER A 7 3.52 -4.84 2.81
N ALA A 8 2.50 -5.70 2.81
CA ALA A 8 1.21 -5.45 3.42
C ALA A 8 0.71 -6.73 4.15
N PRO A 9 -0.30 -6.63 5.03
CA PRO A 9 -0.80 -7.79 5.76
C PRO A 9 -1.30 -8.89 4.82
N GLY A 10 -0.65 -10.06 4.87
CA GLY A 10 -1.02 -11.22 4.08
C GLY A 10 -1.13 -12.52 4.88
N GLN A 11 -0.77 -12.52 6.16
CA GLN A 11 -0.85 -13.70 7.04
C GLN A 11 -2.07 -13.61 7.94
N SER A 12 -2.84 -14.70 8.02
CA SER A 12 -4.03 -14.82 8.88
C SER A 12 -5.07 -13.71 8.64
N ILE A 13 -5.36 -13.43 7.37
CA ILE A 13 -6.32 -12.40 6.96
C ILE A 13 -7.72 -13.00 6.88
N ARG A 14 -8.64 -12.48 7.71
CA ARG A 14 -10.06 -12.82 7.67
C ARG A 14 -10.76 -12.04 6.56
N SER A 15 -11.35 -12.73 5.59
CA SER A 15 -12.12 -12.12 4.50
C SER A 15 -13.34 -12.96 4.12
N SER A 16 -14.25 -12.37 3.34
CA SER A 16 -15.49 -13.01 2.86
C SER A 16 -15.19 -14.16 1.90
N VAL A 17 -16.03 -15.20 1.92
CA VAL A 17 -15.95 -16.35 1.00
C VAL A 17 -17.32 -16.70 0.42
N PRO A 18 -17.39 -17.26 -0.80
CA PRO A 18 -18.65 -17.43 -1.54
C PRO A 18 -19.51 -18.61 -1.07
N THR A 19 -19.35 -19.05 0.19
CA THR A 19 -20.14 -20.17 0.74
C THR A 19 -21.49 -19.72 1.30
N SER A 20 -21.63 -18.47 1.75
CA SER A 20 -22.92 -17.82 2.09
C SER A 20 -22.72 -16.29 2.28
N ASP A 21 -23.81 -15.53 2.39
CA ASP A 21 -23.79 -14.07 2.57
C ASP A 21 -23.11 -13.59 3.86
N THR A 22 -22.97 -14.48 4.86
CA THR A 22 -22.33 -14.17 6.14
C THR A 22 -21.01 -14.92 6.34
N SER A 23 -20.54 -15.64 5.32
CA SER A 23 -19.36 -16.49 5.45
C SER A 23 -18.06 -15.71 5.36
N TYR A 24 -17.16 -16.02 6.30
CA TYR A 24 -15.79 -15.53 6.32
C TYR A 24 -14.84 -16.71 6.56
N ALA A 25 -13.67 -16.64 5.96
CA ALA A 25 -12.57 -17.56 6.21
C ALA A 25 -11.28 -16.78 6.48
N VAL A 26 -10.31 -17.45 7.07
CA VAL A 26 -8.96 -16.92 7.29
C VAL A 26 -8.03 -17.56 6.27
N TYR A 27 -7.36 -16.72 5.48
CA TYR A 27 -6.36 -17.15 4.51
C TYR A 27 -5.02 -16.43 4.69
N SER A 28 -3.98 -17.06 4.16
CA SER A 28 -2.60 -16.58 4.24
C SER A 28 -1.97 -16.63 2.85
N GLY A 29 -1.31 -15.56 2.44
CA GLY A 29 -0.60 -15.47 1.17
C GLY A 29 -0.45 -14.04 0.66
N THR A 30 0.40 -13.89 -0.37
CA THR A 30 0.55 -12.62 -1.09
C THR A 30 -0.76 -12.20 -1.75
N SER A 31 -1.62 -13.15 -2.14
CA SER A 31 -2.99 -12.91 -2.61
C SER A 31 -3.85 -12.13 -1.62
N MET A 32 -3.54 -12.16 -0.32
CA MET A 32 -4.23 -11.38 0.71
C MET A 32 -3.53 -10.04 0.98
N ALA A 33 -2.22 -9.95 0.74
CA ALA A 33 -1.47 -8.69 0.81
C ALA A 33 -1.80 -7.77 -0.38
N THR A 34 -1.93 -8.30 -1.59
CA THR A 34 -2.26 -7.54 -2.81
C THR A 34 -3.53 -6.67 -2.66
N PRO A 35 -4.70 -7.19 -2.23
CA PRO A 35 -5.90 -6.37 -2.09
C PRO A 35 -5.78 -5.28 -1.02
N HIS A 36 -4.92 -5.43 0.00
CA HIS A 36 -4.62 -4.31 0.92
C HIS A 36 -3.92 -3.16 0.20
N VAL A 37 -2.94 -3.45 -0.66
CA VAL A 37 -2.26 -2.43 -1.47
C VAL A 37 -3.22 -1.81 -2.49
N THR A 38 -4.03 -2.63 -3.17
CA THR A 38 -5.04 -2.13 -4.12
C THR A 38 -6.06 -1.21 -3.44
N GLY A 39 -6.54 -1.58 -2.26
CA GLY A 39 -7.45 -0.75 -1.45
C GLY A 39 -6.81 0.58 -1.02
N ALA A 40 -5.53 0.56 -0.65
CA ALA A 40 -4.80 1.79 -0.32
C ALA A 40 -4.65 2.74 -1.50
N VAL A 41 -4.38 2.21 -2.71
CA VAL A 41 -4.37 3.01 -3.94
C VAL A 41 -5.75 3.63 -4.18
N ALA A 42 -6.83 2.86 -4.00
CA ALA A 42 -8.19 3.39 -4.15
C ALA A 42 -8.49 4.53 -3.16
N LEU A 43 -8.07 4.39 -1.90
CA LEU A 43 -8.22 5.46 -0.89
C LEU A 43 -7.44 6.71 -1.26
N ILE A 44 -6.22 6.58 -1.78
CA ILE A 44 -5.42 7.72 -2.23
C ILE A 44 -6.08 8.42 -3.42
N LEU A 45 -6.57 7.67 -4.41
CA LEU A 45 -7.26 8.25 -5.55
C LEU A 45 -8.55 8.98 -5.15
N ALA A 46 -9.26 8.47 -4.14
CA ALA A 46 -10.42 9.14 -3.56
C ALA A 46 -10.05 10.42 -2.80
N ALA A 47 -8.96 10.40 -2.00
CA ALA A 47 -8.53 11.53 -1.19
C ALA A 47 -7.77 12.61 -1.96
N LYS A 48 -7.08 12.23 -3.04
CA LYS A 48 -6.20 13.08 -3.84
C LYS A 48 -6.47 12.85 -5.34
N PRO A 49 -7.60 13.32 -5.89
CA PRO A 49 -7.90 13.15 -7.31
C PRO A 49 -6.79 13.74 -8.20
N GLY A 50 -6.43 13.04 -9.27
CA GLY A 50 -5.44 13.50 -10.24
C GLY A 50 -3.99 13.16 -9.93
N VAL A 51 -3.70 12.48 -8.81
CA VAL A 51 -2.35 11.96 -8.55
C VAL A 51 -1.99 10.87 -9.57
N THR A 52 -0.74 10.86 -10.01
CA THR A 52 -0.23 9.90 -10.98
C THR A 52 0.27 8.63 -10.30
N TYR A 53 0.39 7.55 -11.08
CA TYR A 53 1.02 6.31 -10.63
C TYR A 53 2.40 6.55 -9.98
N ASP A 54 3.25 7.38 -10.60
CA ASP A 54 4.60 7.64 -10.10
C ASP A 54 4.57 8.39 -8.76
N GLN A 55 3.61 9.28 -8.55
CA GLN A 55 3.42 9.97 -7.28
C GLN A 55 2.99 8.98 -6.19
N ILE A 56 2.03 8.10 -6.48
CA ILE A 56 1.57 7.06 -5.55
C ILE A 56 2.72 6.10 -5.21
N TYR A 57 3.45 5.63 -6.22
CA TYR A 57 4.58 4.72 -6.03
C TYR A 57 5.66 5.34 -5.14
N LYS A 58 6.04 6.59 -5.41
CA LYS A 58 7.01 7.34 -4.59
C LYS A 58 6.52 7.53 -3.16
N ALA A 59 5.23 7.86 -2.98
CA ALA A 59 4.65 7.97 -1.65
C ALA A 59 4.78 6.64 -0.89
N PHE A 60 4.40 5.52 -1.50
CA PHE A 60 4.50 4.20 -0.87
C PHE A 60 5.90 3.82 -0.44
N ILE A 61 6.91 3.95 -1.30
CA ILE A 61 8.29 3.53 -0.95
C ILE A 61 8.99 4.46 0.05
N SER A 62 8.51 5.71 0.20
CA SER A 62 9.12 6.71 1.09
C SER A 62 8.43 6.83 2.45
N THR A 63 7.20 6.33 2.59
CA THR A 63 6.40 6.46 3.80
C THR A 63 6.08 5.14 4.50
N THR A 64 6.78 4.05 4.15
CA THR A 64 6.62 2.75 4.80
C THR A 64 7.06 2.77 6.27
N ASP A 65 6.45 1.89 7.06
CA ASP A 65 6.86 1.62 8.43
C ASP A 65 7.84 0.44 8.47
N THR A 66 8.97 0.64 9.14
CA THR A 66 10.04 -0.36 9.29
C THR A 66 10.26 -0.80 10.73
N VAL A 67 9.88 0.04 11.70
CA VAL A 67 10.14 -0.16 13.13
C VAL A 67 9.27 -1.27 13.74
N SER A 68 8.06 -1.48 13.22
CA SER A 68 7.10 -2.46 13.75
C SER A 68 7.10 -3.79 13.00
N LEU A 69 8.14 -4.05 12.19
CA LEU A 69 8.26 -5.28 11.42
C LEU A 69 8.86 -6.40 12.26
N THR A 70 8.22 -7.56 12.25
CA THR A 70 8.70 -8.74 12.95
C THR A 70 9.92 -9.30 12.22
N PRO A 71 11.08 -9.43 12.89
CA PRO A 71 12.23 -10.12 12.34
C PRO A 71 11.84 -11.58 12.04
N THR A 72 12.12 -12.01 10.82
CA THR A 72 11.92 -13.37 10.34
C THR A 72 13.18 -14.23 10.44
N ASN A 73 14.32 -13.66 10.87
CA ASN A 73 15.66 -14.24 10.81
C ASN A 73 16.05 -14.71 9.41
N GLN A 74 15.49 -14.10 8.36
CA GLN A 74 15.77 -14.46 6.98
C GLN A 74 16.68 -13.41 6.33
N THR A 75 17.82 -13.85 5.83
CA THR A 75 18.76 -13.03 5.03
C THR A 75 18.64 -13.39 3.56
N CYS A 76 17.45 -13.18 2.99
CA CYS A 76 17.20 -13.41 1.57
C CYS A 76 18.13 -12.53 0.73
N GLY A 77 19.04 -13.14 -0.04
CA GLY A 77 19.98 -12.41 -0.90
C GLY A 77 21.09 -11.65 -0.14
N GLY A 78 21.43 -12.08 1.08
CA GLY A 78 22.61 -11.58 1.82
C GLY A 78 22.45 -10.17 2.43
N VAL A 79 21.26 -9.59 2.36
CA VAL A 79 20.93 -8.34 3.06
C VAL A 79 20.25 -8.66 4.39
N SER A 80 20.60 -7.92 5.45
CA SER A 80 19.93 -8.04 6.74
C SER A 80 18.47 -7.60 6.62
N GLU A 81 17.57 -8.30 7.29
CA GLU A 81 16.15 -7.94 7.35
C GLU A 81 15.86 -6.64 8.10
N LEU A 82 16.84 -6.14 8.86
CA LEU A 82 16.76 -4.85 9.55
C LEU A 82 17.25 -3.68 8.69
N GLN A 83 17.87 -3.97 7.54
CA GLN A 83 18.30 -2.98 6.56
C GLN A 83 17.22 -2.82 5.49
N TYR A 84 16.82 -1.59 5.16
CA TYR A 84 15.79 -1.33 4.15
C TYR A 84 16.37 -0.51 2.98
N PRO A 85 16.03 -0.84 1.73
CA PRO A 85 15.15 -1.93 1.33
C PRO A 85 15.84 -3.32 1.43
N ASN A 86 15.08 -4.39 1.67
CA ASN A 86 15.58 -5.77 1.68
C ASN A 86 14.66 -6.73 0.90
N ASN A 87 15.08 -7.98 0.75
CA ASN A 87 14.32 -8.99 -0.01
C ASN A 87 13.19 -9.67 0.79
N VAL A 88 12.92 -9.24 2.02
CA VAL A 88 11.84 -9.76 2.87
C VAL A 88 10.65 -8.80 2.86
N TYR A 89 10.91 -7.51 3.07
CA TYR A 89 9.90 -6.47 3.25
C TYR A 89 9.95 -5.35 2.20
N GLY A 90 10.92 -5.39 1.27
CA GLY A 90 11.14 -4.26 0.36
C GLY A 90 11.51 -3.02 1.14
N TYR A 91 10.86 -1.89 0.84
CA TYR A 91 11.00 -0.64 1.59
C TYR A 91 10.32 -0.65 2.96
N GLY A 92 9.46 -1.63 3.26
CA GLY A 92 8.79 -1.80 4.56
C GLY A 92 7.29 -2.05 4.45
N ARG A 93 6.57 -1.90 5.57
CA ARG A 93 5.11 -2.07 5.63
C ARG A 93 4.41 -0.83 5.10
N LEU A 94 3.40 -1.02 4.26
CA LEU A 94 2.51 0.04 3.78
C LEU A 94 1.89 0.83 4.94
N ASN A 95 2.01 2.16 4.89
CA ASN A 95 1.32 3.11 5.77
C ASN A 95 0.49 4.08 4.91
N ILE A 96 -0.83 3.92 4.95
CA ILE A 96 -1.77 4.64 4.08
C ILE A 96 -1.89 6.11 4.50
N GLU A 97 -1.93 6.38 5.81
CA GLU A 97 -2.04 7.73 6.35
C GLU A 97 -0.84 8.59 5.94
N ARG A 98 0.38 8.07 6.17
CA ARG A 98 1.61 8.77 5.79
C ARG A 98 1.74 8.94 4.28
N ALA A 99 1.27 7.96 3.50
CA ALA A 99 1.27 8.05 2.04
C ALA A 99 0.32 9.16 1.53
N ILE A 100 -0.87 9.29 2.09
CA ILE A 100 -1.80 10.37 1.73
C ILE A 100 -1.24 11.73 2.18
N ALA A 101 -0.61 11.79 3.35
CA ALA A 101 -0.02 13.01 3.89
C ALA A 101 1.19 13.51 3.08
N SER A 102 1.98 12.60 2.48
CA SER A 102 3.12 12.99 1.63
C SER A 102 2.71 13.48 0.24
N LEU A 103 1.47 13.22 -0.18
CA LEU A 103 0.95 13.65 -1.47
C LEU A 103 0.36 15.07 -1.41
N SER A 104 1.00 15.99 -2.14
CA SER A 104 0.46 17.33 -2.38
C SER A 104 -0.71 17.24 -3.37
N SER A 105 -1.91 17.67 -2.97
CA SER A 105 -3.03 17.83 -3.90
C SER A 105 -2.82 19.10 -4.70
N SER A 106 -2.45 19.01 -5.98
CA SER A 106 -2.80 20.06 -6.92
C SER A 106 -4.28 19.92 -7.24
N THR A 107 -5.15 20.41 -6.36
CA THR A 107 -6.58 20.52 -6.70
C THR A 107 -6.66 21.40 -7.94
N PRO A 108 -7.09 20.90 -9.12
CA PRO A 108 -7.46 21.81 -10.19
C PRO A 108 -8.61 22.64 -9.65
N SER A 109 -8.42 23.96 -9.60
CA SER A 109 -9.49 24.90 -9.27
C SER A 109 -10.72 24.54 -10.10
N PRO A 110 -11.92 24.39 -9.52
CA PRO A 110 -13.11 24.11 -10.29
C PRO A 110 -13.23 25.18 -11.36
N THR A 111 -13.21 24.75 -12.63
CA THR A 111 -13.47 25.68 -13.73
C THR A 111 -14.93 26.07 -13.62
N THR A 112 -15.19 27.27 -13.09
CA THR A 112 -16.48 27.93 -13.16
C THR A 112 -16.73 28.31 -14.62
N THR A 113 -17.08 27.32 -15.44
CA THR A 113 -17.73 27.61 -16.72
C THR A 113 -19.14 28.08 -16.39
N LYS A 114 -19.27 29.40 -16.22
CA LYS A 114 -20.55 30.08 -16.27
C LYS A 114 -21.25 29.64 -17.56
N PRO A 115 -22.47 29.06 -17.51
CA PRO A 115 -23.19 28.74 -18.73
C PRO A 115 -23.38 30.03 -19.53
N ALA A 116 -22.98 30.00 -20.80
CA ALA A 116 -23.28 31.08 -21.72
C ALA A 116 -24.80 31.18 -21.86
N CYS A 117 -25.32 32.38 -21.64
CA CYS A 117 -26.72 32.73 -21.94
C CYS A 117 -27.06 32.43 -23.40
#